data_AF-A0A926JF73-F1
#
_entry.id   AF-A0A926JF73-F1
#
_cell.length_a   1.000
_cell.length_b   1.000
_cell.length_c   1.000
_cell.angle_alpha   90.00
_cell.angle_beta   90.00
_cell.angle_gamma   90.00
#
_symmetry.space_group_name_H-M   'P 1'
#
loop_
_entity.id
_entity.type
_entity.pdbx_description
1 polymer ?
#
loop_
_entity_poly.entity_id
_entity_poly.type
_entity_poly.pdbx_seq_one_letter_code
_entity_poly.pdbx_strand_id
1 'polypeptide(L)'
;MPIPGTPSRAELVEHLVKTRITGEVATPRENNLSHYRKLANGDRHYWLGLELGDRWTDEQDVLAVMAERVGVNDDPEYRYGQDTIDPGLTIAALDRLAGRLRKAADGQQRVLFATGHPGGMLDVHRATAAALRTAGCEIVVIPDGLTTDEGYVMQFADVAMLEHGATLWHTHSGEPMKAILTAMERAGRPLPDLVVADHGWAGYAGQHGIDSVGYADSNDPALFLAEAEGTLQVAVPLDDHVVSPRYYDPLTAYLLAEAELD
;
A
#
# COMPACT_ATOMS: atom_id res chain seq x y z
N MET A 1 17.64 15.20 0.02
CA MET A 1 18.66 15.12 1.11
C MET A 1 18.71 13.66 1.51
N PRO A 2 19.88 13.02 1.60
CA PRO A 2 19.97 11.59 1.85
C PRO A 2 19.31 11.22 3.19
N ILE A 3 18.69 10.05 3.22
CA ILE A 3 18.17 9.42 4.43
C ILE A 3 19.38 9.13 5.33
N PRO A 4 19.39 9.57 6.60
CA PRO A 4 20.56 9.44 7.46
C PRO A 4 20.72 8.00 7.96
N GLY A 5 21.49 7.19 7.22
CA GLY A 5 21.84 5.81 7.60
C GLY A 5 20.64 4.87 7.72
N THR A 6 20.94 3.59 7.95
CA THR A 6 19.92 2.57 8.21
C THR A 6 19.62 2.54 9.71
N PRO A 7 18.38 2.80 10.15
CA PRO A 7 18.04 2.71 11.56
C PRO A 7 18.06 1.25 12.03
N SER A 8 18.40 1.01 13.29
CA SER A 8 18.08 -0.26 13.93
C SER A 8 16.57 -0.43 14.08
N ARG A 9 16.10 -1.68 14.26
CA ARG A 9 14.69 -1.98 14.51
C ARG A 9 14.10 -1.17 15.67
N ALA A 10 14.86 -0.96 16.74
CA ALA A 10 14.40 -0.19 17.91
C ALA A 10 14.28 1.31 17.59
N GLU A 11 15.27 1.89 16.89
CA GLU A 11 15.22 3.29 16.45
C GLU A 11 14.07 3.53 15.48
N LEU A 12 13.80 2.59 14.58
CA LEU A 12 12.68 2.70 13.66
C LEU A 12 11.35 2.65 14.42
N VAL A 13 11.14 1.73 15.36
CA VAL A 13 9.92 1.69 16.19
C VAL A 13 9.69 3.02 16.91
N GLU A 14 10.73 3.57 17.55
CA GLU A 14 10.63 4.87 18.24
C GLU A 14 10.25 5.98 17.25
N HIS A 15 10.88 6.00 16.08
CA HIS A 15 10.61 6.99 15.03
C HIS A 15 9.16 6.91 14.53
N LEU A 16 8.69 5.71 14.16
CA LEU A 16 7.33 5.50 13.63
C LEU A 16 6.24 5.97 14.60
N VAL A 17 6.41 5.68 15.89
CA VAL A 17 5.50 6.14 16.95
C VAL A 17 5.58 7.65 17.13
N LYS A 18 6.79 8.21 17.19
CA LYS A 18 7.01 9.65 17.37
C LYS A 18 6.41 10.48 16.23
N THR A 19 6.47 9.96 15.00
CA THR A 19 5.94 10.63 13.81
C THR A 19 4.48 10.29 13.51
N ARG A 20 3.84 9.46 14.34
CA ARG A 20 2.46 8.97 14.18
C ARG A 20 2.20 8.22 12.87
N ILE A 21 3.24 7.61 12.32
CA ILE A 21 3.07 6.60 11.26
C ILE A 21 2.46 5.33 11.88
N THR A 22 2.82 5.06 13.13
CA THR A 22 2.26 3.99 13.97
C THR A 22 2.01 4.53 15.37
N GLY A 23 1.53 3.69 16.29
CA GLY A 23 1.09 4.12 17.62
C GLY A 23 -0.24 4.86 17.51
N GLU A 24 -0.40 5.97 18.22
CA GLU A 24 -1.59 6.84 18.11
C GLU A 24 -1.57 7.62 16.78
N VAL A 25 -2.26 7.11 15.76
CA VAL A 25 -2.30 7.64 14.37
C VAL A 25 -3.24 8.84 14.22
N ALA A 26 -3.34 9.50 13.07
CA ALA A 26 -4.31 10.60 12.93
C ALA A 26 -5.75 10.10 12.75
N THR A 27 -5.89 8.91 12.16
CA THR A 27 -7.16 8.29 11.82
C THR A 27 -7.93 7.87 13.10
N PRO A 28 -9.14 8.42 13.34
CA PRO A 28 -9.88 8.14 14.56
C PRO A 28 -10.66 6.81 14.48
N ARG A 29 -10.93 6.22 15.64
CA ARG A 29 -11.65 4.94 15.79
C ARG A 29 -13.00 4.94 15.08
N GLU A 30 -13.78 6.01 15.18
CA GLU A 30 -15.07 6.11 14.50
C GLU A 30 -14.95 6.11 12.97
N ASN A 31 -13.83 6.57 12.41
CA ASN A 31 -13.57 6.48 10.98
C ASN A 31 -13.25 5.05 10.56
N ASN A 32 -12.37 4.36 11.30
CA ASN A 32 -12.05 2.94 11.11
C ASN A 32 -13.33 2.09 11.10
N LEU A 33 -14.13 2.14 12.18
CA LEU A 33 -15.38 1.37 12.28
C LEU A 33 -16.39 1.73 11.18
N SER A 34 -16.46 3.01 10.78
CA SER A 34 -17.30 3.43 9.66
C SER A 34 -16.87 2.76 8.36
N HIS A 35 -15.58 2.71 8.06
CA HIS A 35 -15.05 2.08 6.84
C HIS A 35 -15.23 0.57 6.86
N TYR A 36 -14.99 -0.08 8.01
CA TYR A 36 -15.19 -1.52 8.17
C TYR A 36 -16.65 -1.90 7.91
N ARG A 37 -17.59 -1.12 8.47
CA ARG A 37 -19.02 -1.30 8.24
C ARG A 37 -19.43 -1.06 6.79
N LYS A 38 -18.87 -0.06 6.12
CA LYS A 38 -19.19 0.22 4.70
C LYS A 38 -18.67 -0.90 3.80
N LEU A 39 -17.44 -1.37 4.04
CA LEU A 39 -16.91 -2.56 3.36
C LEU A 39 -17.85 -3.75 3.55
N ALA A 40 -18.24 -4.02 4.80
CA ALA A 40 -19.07 -5.18 5.13
C ALA A 40 -20.49 -5.11 4.56
N ASN A 41 -21.03 -3.90 4.38
CA ASN A 41 -22.30 -3.69 3.70
C ASN A 41 -22.20 -3.70 2.16
N GLY A 42 -21.02 -4.03 1.60
CA GLY A 42 -20.82 -4.16 0.16
C GLY A 42 -20.57 -2.87 -0.59
N ASP A 43 -20.15 -1.80 0.10
CA ASP A 43 -19.71 -0.57 -0.57
C ASP A 43 -18.35 -0.80 -1.26
N ARG A 44 -18.41 -0.95 -2.58
CA ARG A 44 -17.25 -1.24 -3.45
C ARG A 44 -16.16 -0.17 -3.40
N HIS A 45 -16.45 1.05 -2.95
CA HIS A 45 -15.42 2.08 -2.76
C HIS A 45 -14.38 1.64 -1.71
N TYR A 46 -14.79 0.90 -0.69
CA TYR A 46 -13.92 0.42 0.39
C TYR A 46 -13.31 -0.96 0.10
N TRP A 47 -13.60 -1.54 -1.06
CA TRP A 47 -13.04 -2.83 -1.47
C TRP A 47 -11.68 -2.68 -2.15
N LEU A 48 -11.25 -1.45 -2.44
CA LEU A 48 -9.92 -1.15 -2.98
C LEU A 48 -9.58 -2.02 -4.21
N GLY A 49 -10.51 -2.12 -5.15
CA GLY A 49 -10.31 -2.87 -6.40
C GLY A 49 -10.44 -4.40 -6.29
N LEU A 50 -10.77 -4.94 -5.12
CA LEU A 50 -11.03 -6.36 -4.90
C LEU A 50 -12.51 -6.72 -5.16
N GLU A 51 -12.77 -8.02 -5.32
CA GLU A 51 -14.12 -8.61 -5.36
C GLU A 51 -14.32 -9.54 -4.15
N LEU A 52 -14.84 -8.98 -3.06
CA LEU A 52 -15.00 -9.69 -1.78
C LEU A 52 -16.25 -10.58 -1.73
N GLY A 53 -17.25 -10.31 -2.58
CA GLY A 53 -18.53 -11.04 -2.56
C GLY A 53 -19.17 -10.98 -1.18
N ASP A 54 -19.66 -12.13 -0.70
CA ASP A 54 -20.32 -12.26 0.61
C ASP A 54 -19.38 -12.71 1.74
N ARG A 55 -18.05 -12.67 1.54
CA ARG A 55 -17.08 -13.24 2.52
C ARG A 55 -16.86 -12.38 3.75
N TRP A 56 -17.08 -11.07 3.64
CA TRP A 56 -16.79 -10.09 4.70
C TRP A 56 -18.04 -9.28 5.08
N THR A 57 -19.20 -9.93 5.21
CA THR A 57 -20.48 -9.23 5.49
C THR A 57 -20.69 -8.84 6.95
N ASP A 58 -19.79 -9.25 7.86
CA ASP A 58 -19.82 -8.87 9.27
C ASP A 58 -18.67 -7.91 9.59
N GLU A 59 -19.02 -6.73 10.12
CA GLU A 59 -18.04 -5.72 10.59
C GLU A 59 -17.12 -6.28 11.68
N GLN A 60 -17.58 -7.24 12.49
CA GLN A 60 -16.78 -7.86 13.55
C GLN A 60 -15.68 -8.76 12.99
N ASP A 61 -15.96 -9.50 11.90
CA ASP A 61 -14.95 -10.31 11.22
C ASP A 61 -13.86 -9.42 10.60
N VAL A 62 -14.26 -8.28 10.03
CA VAL A 62 -13.32 -7.27 9.53
C VAL A 62 -12.47 -6.71 10.67
N LEU A 63 -13.08 -6.32 11.79
CA LEU A 63 -12.37 -5.81 12.96
C LEU A 63 -11.36 -6.83 13.51
N ALA A 64 -11.71 -8.12 13.53
CA ALA A 64 -10.82 -9.18 14.00
C ALA A 64 -9.54 -9.28 13.15
N VAL A 65 -9.66 -9.21 11.82
CA VAL A 65 -8.48 -9.19 10.93
C VAL A 65 -7.66 -7.92 11.15
N MET A 66 -8.32 -6.76 11.31
CA MET A 66 -7.62 -5.51 11.55
C MET A 66 -6.87 -5.52 12.88
N ALA A 67 -7.45 -6.09 13.93
CA ALA A 67 -6.75 -6.27 15.20
C ALA A 67 -5.52 -7.19 15.05
N GLU A 68 -5.66 -8.29 14.31
CA GLU A 68 -4.55 -9.24 14.06
C GLU A 68 -3.42 -8.64 13.22
N ARG A 69 -3.76 -7.93 12.14
CA ARG A 69 -2.81 -7.52 11.09
C ARG A 69 -2.31 -6.09 11.22
N VAL A 70 -3.11 -5.22 11.84
CA VAL A 70 -2.82 -3.79 12.01
C VAL A 70 -2.57 -3.45 13.47
N GLY A 71 -3.18 -4.17 14.41
CA GLY A 71 -3.04 -3.89 15.84
C GLY A 71 -3.93 -2.75 16.33
N VAL A 72 -5.08 -2.54 15.66
CA VAL A 72 -6.16 -1.71 16.21
C VAL A 72 -6.73 -2.39 17.45
N ASN A 73 -7.28 -1.62 18.39
CA ASN A 73 -7.99 -2.16 19.56
C ASN A 73 -9.18 -3.05 19.11
N ASP A 74 -9.26 -4.26 19.68
CA ASP A 74 -10.21 -5.33 19.34
C ASP A 74 -11.53 -5.26 20.12
N ASP A 75 -11.65 -4.36 21.09
CA ASP A 75 -12.87 -4.15 21.87
C ASP A 75 -13.98 -3.52 20.99
N PRO A 76 -15.08 -4.24 20.70
CA PRO A 76 -16.17 -3.71 19.88
C PRO A 76 -16.94 -2.57 20.56
N GLU A 77 -16.77 -2.40 21.88
CA GLU A 77 -17.38 -1.30 22.63
C GLU A 77 -16.50 -0.05 22.65
N TYR A 78 -15.24 -0.14 22.19
CA TYR A 78 -14.40 1.03 21.95
C TYR A 78 -14.78 1.72 20.64
N ARG A 79 -15.77 2.64 20.71
CA ARG A 79 -16.40 3.21 19.50
C ARG A 79 -15.93 4.61 19.08
N TYR A 80 -15.18 5.31 19.92
CA TYR A 80 -14.79 6.70 19.67
C TYR A 80 -13.40 7.02 20.22
N GLY A 81 -12.69 7.91 19.51
CA GLY A 81 -11.41 8.46 19.95
C GLY A 81 -10.23 8.02 19.11
N GLN A 82 -9.06 7.97 19.73
CA GLN A 82 -7.81 7.68 19.06
C GLN A 82 -7.62 6.19 18.80
N ASP A 83 -7.41 5.79 17.54
CA ASP A 83 -7.03 4.41 17.24
C ASP A 83 -5.51 4.23 17.13
N THR A 84 -5.07 2.98 16.98
CA THR A 84 -3.66 2.61 16.90
C THR A 84 -3.30 1.72 15.73
N ILE A 85 -2.09 1.90 15.22
CA ILE A 85 -1.38 0.90 14.41
C ILE A 85 -0.22 0.37 15.25
N ASP A 86 -0.09 -0.95 15.38
CA ASP A 86 0.99 -1.56 16.17
C ASP A 86 2.34 -1.45 15.43
N PRO A 87 3.34 -0.77 16.02
CA PRO A 87 4.64 -0.61 15.37
C PRO A 87 5.35 -1.94 15.13
N GLY A 88 5.19 -2.94 16.00
CA GLY A 88 5.79 -4.25 15.85
C GLY A 88 5.25 -5.00 14.64
N LEU A 89 3.93 -4.92 14.39
CA LEU A 89 3.27 -5.46 13.21
C LEU A 89 3.71 -4.75 11.94
N THR A 90 3.85 -3.41 11.97
CA THR A 90 4.44 -2.65 10.85
C THR A 90 5.83 -3.14 10.51
N ILE A 91 6.74 -3.27 11.49
CA ILE A 91 8.10 -3.75 11.19
C ILE A 91 8.06 -5.20 10.69
N ALA A 92 7.26 -6.08 11.30
CA ALA A 92 7.13 -7.46 10.84
C ALA A 92 6.63 -7.54 9.39
N ALA A 93 5.74 -6.63 8.97
CA ALA A 93 5.30 -6.53 7.59
C ALA A 93 6.38 -5.97 6.66
N LEU A 94 7.17 -4.98 7.10
CA LEU A 94 8.34 -4.51 6.38
C LEU A 94 9.36 -5.63 6.15
N ASP A 95 9.62 -6.49 7.15
CA ASP A 95 10.52 -7.64 7.02
C ASP A 95 9.99 -8.65 5.97
N ARG A 96 8.67 -8.89 5.93
CA ARG A 96 8.04 -9.72 4.88
C ARG A 96 8.14 -9.07 3.50
N LEU A 97 7.89 -7.77 3.40
CA LEU A 97 8.01 -7.01 2.16
C LEU A 97 9.45 -7.03 1.65
N ALA A 98 10.44 -6.80 2.51
CA ALA A 98 11.85 -6.90 2.19
C ALA A 98 12.22 -8.27 1.60
N GLY A 99 11.71 -9.36 2.21
CA GLY A 99 11.84 -10.71 1.68
C GLY A 99 11.24 -10.87 0.27
N ARG A 100 10.09 -10.25 -0.01
CA ARG A 100 9.48 -10.29 -1.35
C ARG A 100 10.23 -9.44 -2.37
N LEU A 101 10.75 -8.28 -1.98
CA LEU A 101 11.54 -7.40 -2.84
C LEU A 101 12.88 -8.05 -3.22
N ARG A 102 13.56 -8.69 -2.26
CA ARG A 102 14.79 -9.48 -2.53
C ARG A 102 14.55 -10.58 -3.56
N LYS A 103 13.44 -11.32 -3.45
CA LYS A 103 13.03 -12.31 -4.48
C LYS A 103 12.79 -11.67 -5.85
N ALA A 104 12.27 -10.45 -5.88
CA ALA A 104 12.08 -9.71 -7.13
C ALA A 104 13.43 -9.39 -7.78
N ALA A 105 14.38 -8.91 -6.97
CA ALA A 105 15.74 -8.60 -7.39
C ALA A 105 16.50 -9.84 -7.89
N ASP A 106 16.49 -10.94 -7.12
CA ASP A 106 17.11 -12.22 -7.50
C ASP A 106 16.58 -12.75 -8.84
N GLY A 107 15.27 -12.57 -9.08
CA GLY A 107 14.60 -12.96 -10.31
C GLY A 107 14.66 -11.91 -11.43
N GLN A 108 15.25 -10.74 -11.19
CA GLN A 108 15.24 -9.58 -12.08
C GLN A 108 13.84 -9.28 -12.65
N GLN A 109 12.84 -9.32 -11.77
CA GLN A 109 11.43 -9.27 -12.13
C GLN A 109 11.02 -7.93 -12.78
N ARG A 110 9.90 -7.96 -13.52
CA ARG A 110 9.26 -6.77 -14.06
C ARG A 110 8.31 -6.20 -13.02
N VAL A 111 8.61 -5.03 -12.48
CA VAL A 111 7.92 -4.46 -11.33
C VAL A 111 7.19 -3.19 -11.72
N LEU A 112 5.90 -3.11 -11.42
CA LEU A 112 5.09 -1.90 -11.58
C LEU A 112 4.89 -1.26 -10.21
N PHE A 113 5.19 0.04 -10.12
CA PHE A 113 4.93 0.86 -8.93
C PHE A 113 3.73 1.77 -9.17
N ALA A 114 2.86 1.89 -8.18
CA ALA A 114 1.72 2.79 -8.24
C ALA A 114 1.34 3.32 -6.85
N THR A 115 0.67 4.47 -6.80
CA THR A 115 0.15 5.02 -5.53
C THR A 115 -1.16 5.75 -5.75
N GLY A 116 -2.12 5.45 -4.89
CA GLY A 116 -3.32 6.23 -4.65
C GLY A 116 -3.14 7.30 -3.57
N HIS A 117 -1.99 7.38 -2.87
CA HIS A 117 -1.72 8.45 -1.91
C HIS A 117 -0.41 9.21 -2.22
N PRO A 118 -0.31 9.92 -3.37
CA PRO A 118 0.95 10.52 -3.84
C PRO A 118 1.53 11.58 -2.90
N GLY A 119 0.71 12.20 -2.03
CA GLY A 119 1.19 13.19 -1.06
C GLY A 119 2.14 12.62 -0.01
N GLY A 120 1.97 11.34 0.37
CA GLY A 120 2.76 10.67 1.41
C GLY A 120 3.67 9.58 0.85
N MET A 121 3.12 8.73 -0.02
CA MET A 121 3.75 7.46 -0.40
C MET A 121 4.60 7.52 -1.68
N LEU A 122 4.53 8.62 -2.44
CA LEU A 122 5.27 8.74 -3.71
C LEU A 122 6.78 8.52 -3.54
N ASP A 123 7.42 9.13 -2.54
CA ASP A 123 8.87 9.02 -2.39
C ASP A 123 9.31 7.62 -1.93
N VAL A 124 8.48 6.94 -1.12
CA VAL A 124 8.70 5.55 -0.69
C VAL A 124 8.73 4.62 -1.90
N HIS A 125 7.72 4.71 -2.77
CA HIS A 125 7.64 3.93 -4.00
C HIS A 125 8.77 4.28 -4.97
N ARG A 126 9.05 5.57 -5.16
CA ARG A 126 10.16 6.03 -6.04
C ARG A 126 11.51 5.48 -5.59
N ALA A 127 11.81 5.55 -4.30
CA ALA A 127 13.07 5.06 -3.75
C ALA A 127 13.18 3.53 -3.92
N THR A 128 12.10 2.81 -3.67
CA THR A 128 12.03 1.35 -3.86
C THR A 128 12.20 0.96 -5.33
N ALA A 129 11.57 1.69 -6.25
CA ALA A 129 11.71 1.48 -7.69
C ALA A 129 13.15 1.71 -8.17
N ALA A 130 13.81 2.77 -7.68
CA ALA A 130 15.20 3.07 -8.01
C ALA A 130 16.17 1.98 -7.52
N ALA A 131 15.93 1.44 -6.32
CA ALA A 131 16.72 0.37 -5.73
C ALA A 131 16.58 -0.93 -6.52
N LEU A 132 15.35 -1.37 -6.84
CA LEU A 132 15.12 -2.55 -7.68
C LEU A 132 15.69 -2.39 -9.09
N ARG A 133 15.58 -1.20 -9.70
CA ARG A 133 16.21 -0.90 -10.99
C ARG A 133 17.73 -1.10 -10.92
N THR A 134 18.35 -0.66 -9.82
CA THR A 134 19.80 -0.82 -9.60
C THR A 134 20.18 -2.30 -9.44
N ALA A 135 19.31 -3.10 -8.84
CA ALA A 135 19.45 -4.55 -8.74
C ALA A 135 19.15 -5.30 -10.06
N GLY A 136 18.77 -4.59 -11.13
CA GLY A 136 18.56 -5.17 -12.46
C GLY A 136 17.12 -5.56 -12.79
N CYS A 137 16.15 -5.23 -11.94
CA CYS A 137 14.73 -5.36 -12.28
C CYS A 137 14.33 -4.39 -13.41
N GLU A 138 13.38 -4.80 -14.23
CA GLU A 138 12.71 -3.89 -15.17
C GLU A 138 11.60 -3.15 -14.43
N ILE A 139 11.67 -1.82 -14.38
CA ILE A 139 10.56 -1.00 -13.86
C ILE A 139 9.62 -0.67 -15.00
N VAL A 140 8.37 -1.16 -14.89
CA VAL A 140 7.38 -1.11 -15.97
C VAL A 140 6.99 0.33 -16.29
N VAL A 141 7.12 0.71 -17.56
CA VAL A 141 6.60 1.98 -18.10
C VAL A 141 5.17 1.77 -18.59
N ILE A 142 4.21 2.52 -18.05
CA ILE A 142 2.79 2.34 -18.40
C ILE A 142 2.50 2.83 -19.85
N PRO A 143 1.45 2.32 -20.52
CA PRO A 143 0.97 2.93 -21.77
C PRO A 143 0.53 4.39 -21.57
N ASP A 144 0.77 5.24 -22.57
CA ASP A 144 0.33 6.65 -22.56
C ASP A 144 -1.18 6.80 -22.83
N GLY A 145 -1.73 7.95 -22.46
CA GLY A 145 -3.10 8.36 -22.81
C GLY A 145 -4.20 7.62 -22.05
N LEU A 146 -3.86 7.02 -20.91
CA LEU A 146 -4.80 6.31 -20.05
C LEU A 146 -5.64 7.29 -19.21
N THR A 147 -6.92 7.00 -19.09
CA THR A 147 -7.90 7.82 -18.37
C THR A 147 -8.86 6.95 -17.56
N THR A 148 -9.36 7.51 -16.48
CA THR A 148 -10.49 7.01 -15.69
C THR A 148 -11.54 8.12 -15.55
N ASP A 149 -12.66 7.83 -14.90
CA ASP A 149 -13.66 8.85 -14.58
C ASP A 149 -13.11 9.92 -13.60
N GLU A 150 -12.08 9.59 -12.82
CA GLU A 150 -11.46 10.49 -11.84
C GLU A 150 -10.36 11.37 -12.44
N GLY A 151 -9.68 10.92 -13.49
CA GLY A 151 -8.59 11.69 -14.11
C GLY A 151 -7.70 10.89 -15.04
N TYR A 152 -6.55 11.48 -15.35
CA TYR A 152 -5.51 10.88 -16.18
C TYR A 152 -4.63 9.96 -15.35
N VAL A 153 -4.29 8.79 -15.89
CA VAL A 153 -3.31 7.89 -15.29
C VAL A 153 -1.94 8.30 -15.81
N MET A 154 -1.10 8.84 -14.94
CA MET A 154 0.21 9.38 -15.27
C MET A 154 1.28 8.63 -14.49
N GLN A 155 2.51 8.60 -15.02
CA GLN A 155 3.65 8.02 -14.33
C GLN A 155 4.71 9.09 -14.08
N PHE A 156 5.02 9.32 -12.80
CA PHE A 156 6.05 10.26 -12.37
C PHE A 156 7.08 9.52 -11.52
N ALA A 157 8.36 9.74 -11.82
CA ALA A 157 9.47 9.11 -11.10
C ALA A 157 9.27 7.58 -10.92
N ASP A 158 8.90 6.92 -12.02
CA ASP A 158 8.59 5.49 -12.11
C ASP A 158 7.33 5.01 -11.38
N VAL A 159 6.57 5.89 -10.72
CA VAL A 159 5.35 5.54 -9.97
C VAL A 159 4.11 6.01 -10.74
N ALA A 160 3.15 5.10 -10.98
CA ALA A 160 1.87 5.44 -11.58
C ALA A 160 0.92 6.05 -10.54
N MET A 161 0.18 7.09 -10.90
CA MET A 161 -0.78 7.76 -10.02
C MET A 161 -1.84 8.52 -10.86
N LEU A 162 -2.88 9.04 -10.20
CA LEU A 162 -3.86 9.90 -10.85
C LEU A 162 -3.40 11.37 -10.88
N GLU A 163 -3.67 12.00 -12.01
CA GLU A 163 -3.55 13.44 -12.21
C GLU A 163 -4.90 14.02 -12.65
N HIS A 164 -5.30 15.13 -12.05
CA HIS A 164 -6.46 15.89 -12.48
C HIS A 164 -6.26 17.38 -12.18
N GLY A 165 -6.40 18.23 -13.21
CA GLY A 165 -6.33 19.68 -13.07
C GLY A 165 -4.96 20.21 -12.62
N ALA A 166 -3.87 19.65 -13.15
CA ALA A 166 -2.48 19.92 -12.78
C ALA A 166 -2.12 19.56 -11.33
N THR A 167 -2.86 18.64 -10.72
CA THR A 167 -2.65 18.17 -9.33
C THR A 167 -2.55 16.66 -9.33
N LEU A 168 -1.72 16.09 -8.45
CA LEU A 168 -1.68 14.65 -8.19
C LEU A 168 -2.77 14.30 -7.18
N TRP A 169 -3.62 13.33 -7.50
CA TRP A 169 -4.84 13.06 -6.74
C TRP A 169 -4.69 11.83 -5.86
N HIS A 170 -5.26 11.95 -4.66
CA HIS A 170 -5.53 10.81 -3.81
C HIS A 170 -6.70 10.00 -4.38
N THR A 171 -6.61 8.66 -4.42
CA THR A 171 -7.71 7.78 -4.84
C THR A 171 -7.65 6.41 -4.18
N HIS A 172 -8.83 5.88 -3.84
CA HIS A 172 -9.04 4.50 -3.39
C HIS A 172 -9.43 3.57 -4.54
N SER A 173 -9.62 4.10 -5.76
CA SER A 173 -10.13 3.36 -6.91
C SER A 173 -9.09 2.40 -7.50
N GLY A 174 -9.55 1.20 -7.87
CA GLY A 174 -8.75 0.24 -8.64
C GLY A 174 -8.81 0.43 -10.16
N GLU A 175 -9.68 1.32 -10.66
CA GLU A 175 -9.84 1.56 -12.10
C GLU A 175 -8.55 2.06 -12.80
N PRO A 176 -7.67 2.86 -12.17
CA PRO A 176 -6.40 3.24 -12.78
C PRO A 176 -5.48 2.05 -13.05
N MET A 177 -5.35 1.12 -12.10
CA MET A 177 -4.56 -0.11 -12.29
C MET A 177 -5.18 -0.99 -13.37
N LYS A 178 -6.51 -1.14 -13.37
CA LYS A 178 -7.25 -1.83 -14.42
C LYS A 178 -6.99 -1.27 -15.81
N ALA A 179 -6.98 0.06 -15.95
CA ALA A 179 -6.67 0.72 -17.21
C ALA A 179 -5.27 0.38 -17.71
N ILE A 180 -4.26 0.38 -16.82
CA ILE A 180 -2.87 0.00 -17.16
C ILE A 180 -2.81 -1.45 -17.64
N LEU A 181 -3.28 -2.40 -16.83
CA LEU A 181 -3.16 -3.83 -17.12
C LEU A 181 -3.92 -4.19 -18.41
N THR A 182 -5.14 -3.67 -18.58
CA THR A 182 -5.94 -3.86 -19.79
C THR A 182 -5.23 -3.29 -21.03
N ALA A 183 -4.62 -2.11 -20.93
CA ALA A 183 -3.93 -1.50 -22.06
C ALA A 183 -2.65 -2.26 -22.43
N MET A 184 -1.92 -2.79 -21.45
CA MET A 184 -0.76 -3.66 -21.70
C MET A 184 -1.16 -4.95 -22.42
N GLU A 185 -2.20 -5.64 -21.96
CA GLU A 185 -2.74 -6.84 -22.61
C GLU A 185 -3.17 -6.57 -24.05
N ARG A 186 -3.92 -5.49 -24.28
CA ARG A 186 -4.37 -5.10 -25.63
C ARG A 186 -3.21 -4.79 -26.58
N ALA A 187 -2.12 -4.25 -26.06
CA ALA A 187 -0.91 -3.97 -26.82
C ALA A 187 -0.01 -5.21 -26.99
N GLY A 188 -0.40 -6.37 -26.45
CA GLY A 188 0.44 -7.57 -26.44
C GLY A 188 1.73 -7.39 -25.63
N ARG A 189 1.76 -6.42 -24.70
CA ARG A 189 2.90 -6.17 -23.81
C ARG A 189 2.82 -7.15 -22.64
N PRO A 190 3.96 -7.66 -22.16
CA PRO A 190 3.94 -8.62 -21.08
C PRO A 190 3.61 -7.89 -19.75
N LEU A 191 2.71 -8.44 -18.95
CA LEU A 191 2.25 -7.89 -17.67
C LEU A 191 3.34 -7.89 -16.59
N PRO A 192 3.32 -7.00 -15.57
CA PRO A 192 4.30 -7.06 -14.47
C PRO A 192 4.30 -8.43 -13.76
N ASP A 193 5.46 -8.84 -13.27
CA ASP A 193 5.62 -10.02 -12.41
C ASP A 193 5.33 -9.68 -10.93
N LEU A 194 5.44 -8.39 -10.56
CA LEU A 194 5.12 -7.86 -9.24
C LEU A 194 4.51 -6.46 -9.36
N VAL A 195 3.49 -6.17 -8.56
CA VAL A 195 3.00 -4.82 -8.29
C VAL A 195 3.34 -4.44 -6.85
N VAL A 196 3.97 -3.28 -6.68
CA VAL A 196 4.20 -2.65 -5.37
C VAL A 196 3.39 -1.36 -5.36
N ALA A 197 2.32 -1.32 -4.56
CA ALA A 197 1.39 -0.19 -4.60
C ALA A 197 0.71 0.09 -3.25
N ASP A 198 -0.40 0.82 -3.27
CA ASP A 198 -1.29 1.06 -2.13
C ASP A 198 -2.75 1.23 -2.62
N HIS A 199 -3.69 1.24 -1.68
CA HIS A 199 -5.13 1.34 -1.93
C HIS A 199 -5.65 0.46 -3.08
N GLY A 200 -6.50 1.02 -3.95
CA GLY A 200 -7.12 0.35 -5.08
C GLY A 200 -6.15 -0.21 -6.11
N TRP A 201 -4.95 0.35 -6.19
CA TRP A 201 -3.93 -0.09 -7.14
C TRP A 201 -3.38 -1.47 -6.76
N ALA A 202 -3.04 -1.65 -5.49
CA ALA A 202 -2.55 -2.94 -4.98
C ALA A 202 -3.65 -4.00 -5.00
N GLY A 203 -4.86 -3.64 -4.57
CA GLY A 203 -5.97 -4.57 -4.49
C GLY A 203 -6.45 -5.04 -5.87
N TYR A 204 -6.57 -4.14 -6.85
CA TYR A 204 -6.93 -4.56 -8.21
C TYR A 204 -5.85 -5.44 -8.86
N ALA A 205 -4.56 -5.15 -8.66
CA ALA A 205 -3.49 -6.00 -9.18
C ALA A 205 -3.57 -7.43 -8.63
N GLY A 206 -3.77 -7.58 -7.31
CA GLY A 206 -3.99 -8.88 -6.68
C GLY A 206 -5.24 -9.58 -7.21
N GLN A 207 -6.35 -8.84 -7.35
CA GLN A 207 -7.60 -9.35 -7.92
C GLN A 207 -7.45 -9.83 -9.37
N HIS A 208 -6.59 -9.20 -10.16
CA HIS A 208 -6.24 -9.60 -11.52
C HIS A 208 -5.33 -10.83 -11.59
N GLY A 209 -4.85 -11.32 -10.43
CA GLY A 209 -3.96 -12.47 -10.33
C GLY A 209 -2.48 -12.13 -10.50
N ILE A 210 -2.10 -10.85 -10.39
CA ILE A 210 -0.70 -10.43 -10.36
C ILE A 210 -0.22 -10.46 -8.91
N ASP A 211 0.99 -10.97 -8.69
CA ASP A 211 1.63 -10.90 -7.38
C ASP A 211 1.71 -9.43 -6.93
N SER A 212 1.14 -9.13 -5.77
CA SER A 212 0.91 -7.77 -5.31
C SER A 212 1.25 -7.63 -3.83
N VAL A 213 1.84 -6.49 -3.48
CA VAL A 213 2.13 -6.05 -2.11
C VAL A 213 1.76 -4.58 -1.98
N GLY A 214 1.47 -4.13 -0.77
CA GLY A 214 1.21 -2.72 -0.59
C GLY A 214 1.19 -2.20 0.83
N TYR A 215 1.05 -0.88 0.93
CA TYR A 215 0.87 -0.14 2.16
C TYR A 215 -0.61 0.21 2.34
N ALA A 216 -1.10 0.22 3.58
CA ALA A 216 -2.48 0.61 3.88
C ALA A 216 -2.61 1.18 5.30
N ASP A 217 -3.45 2.20 5.44
CA ASP A 217 -3.87 2.75 6.74
C ASP A 217 -4.91 1.84 7.43
N SER A 218 -5.05 2.05 8.73
CA SER A 218 -6.01 1.42 9.63
C SER A 218 -7.46 1.58 9.21
N ASN A 219 -7.82 2.55 8.36
CA ASN A 219 -9.17 2.70 7.80
C ASN A 219 -9.34 2.03 6.42
N ASP A 220 -8.32 1.35 5.91
CA ASP A 220 -8.30 0.67 4.61
C ASP A 220 -8.21 -0.85 4.76
N PRO A 221 -9.26 -1.50 5.32
CA PRO A 221 -9.20 -2.91 5.69
C PRO A 221 -8.96 -3.86 4.51
N ALA A 222 -9.40 -3.48 3.31
CA ALA A 222 -9.48 -4.39 2.16
C ALA A 222 -8.15 -5.07 1.80
N LEU A 223 -7.01 -4.38 1.90
CA LEU A 223 -5.72 -5.00 1.58
C LEU A 223 -5.28 -6.05 2.62
N PHE A 224 -5.62 -5.85 3.89
CA PHE A 224 -5.36 -6.83 4.95
C PHE A 224 -6.27 -8.05 4.82
N LEU A 225 -7.53 -7.84 4.42
CA LEU A 225 -8.44 -8.94 4.08
C LEU A 225 -7.91 -9.73 2.87
N ALA A 226 -7.39 -9.04 1.85
CA ALA A 226 -6.76 -9.69 0.70
C ALA A 226 -5.50 -10.49 1.08
N GLU A 227 -4.70 -10.01 2.03
CA GLU A 227 -3.56 -10.77 2.58
C GLU A 227 -4.05 -12.02 3.35
N ALA A 228 -5.12 -11.90 4.14
CA ALA A 228 -5.71 -13.02 4.85
C ALA A 228 -6.28 -14.10 3.89
N GLU A 229 -6.80 -13.69 2.73
CA GLU A 229 -7.28 -14.59 1.67
C GLU A 229 -6.17 -15.12 0.76
N GLY A 230 -4.95 -14.57 0.83
CA GLY A 230 -3.83 -14.91 -0.05
C GLY A 230 -3.91 -14.29 -1.46
N THR A 231 -4.87 -13.40 -1.70
CA THR A 231 -4.99 -12.61 -2.94
C THR A 231 -3.88 -11.56 -3.07
N LEU A 232 -3.39 -11.06 -1.94
CA LEU A 232 -2.27 -10.12 -1.83
C LEU A 232 -1.21 -10.74 -0.91
N GLN A 233 0.08 -10.53 -1.18
CA GLN A 233 1.15 -11.26 -0.46
C GLN A 233 1.54 -10.59 0.86
N VAL A 234 1.62 -9.25 0.89
CA VAL A 234 2.03 -8.48 2.06
C VAL A 234 1.30 -7.14 2.08
N ALA A 235 0.51 -6.87 3.13
CA ALA A 235 0.02 -5.55 3.45
C ALA A 235 0.83 -4.99 4.64
N VAL A 236 1.41 -3.80 4.48
CA VAL A 236 2.18 -3.10 5.52
C VAL A 236 1.27 -2.06 6.19
N PRO A 237 0.92 -2.23 7.48
CA PRO A 237 0.09 -1.27 8.19
C PRO A 237 0.89 -0.02 8.53
N LEU A 238 0.42 1.15 8.09
CA LEU A 238 0.96 2.45 8.44
C LEU A 238 -0.06 3.56 8.17
N ASP A 239 -0.01 4.66 8.92
CA ASP A 239 -0.71 5.90 8.54
C ASP A 239 0.03 6.47 7.32
N ASP A 240 -0.67 6.60 6.19
CA ASP A 240 -0.12 7.06 4.92
C ASP A 240 -0.20 8.60 4.74
N HIS A 241 -0.79 9.30 5.71
CA HIS A 241 -0.96 10.74 5.74
C HIS A 241 -0.41 11.38 7.03
N VAL A 242 0.91 11.50 7.11
CA VAL A 242 1.56 12.22 8.20
C VAL A 242 1.98 13.64 7.83
N VAL A 243 2.24 14.47 8.86
CA VAL A 243 2.58 15.90 8.74
C VAL A 243 3.73 16.17 7.75
N SER A 244 4.72 15.28 7.69
CA SER A 244 5.83 15.39 6.75
C SER A 244 6.06 14.06 6.04
N PRO A 245 5.99 14.00 4.70
CA PRO A 245 6.34 12.79 3.94
C PRO A 245 7.77 12.30 4.19
N ARG A 246 8.65 13.19 4.66
CA ARG A 246 10.02 12.84 5.06
C ARG A 246 10.11 11.94 6.29
N TYR A 247 9.01 11.76 7.02
CA TYR A 247 8.96 10.81 8.10
C TYR A 247 9.01 9.36 7.61
N TYR A 248 8.76 9.09 6.33
CA TYR A 248 8.99 7.76 5.76
C TYR A 248 10.45 7.49 5.39
N ASP A 249 11.34 8.49 5.46
CA ASP A 249 12.77 8.34 5.14
C ASP A 249 13.39 7.14 5.91
N PRO A 250 13.32 7.04 7.26
CA PRO A 250 13.93 5.92 7.98
C PRO A 250 13.26 4.56 7.72
N LEU A 251 11.93 4.55 7.49
CA LEU A 251 11.20 3.34 7.11
C LEU A 251 11.70 2.80 5.78
N THR A 252 11.90 3.70 4.80
CA THR A 252 12.38 3.34 3.48
C THR A 252 13.82 2.82 3.53
N ALA A 253 14.71 3.47 4.29
CA ALA A 253 16.08 2.97 4.46
C ALA A 253 16.13 1.60 5.14
N TYR A 254 15.32 1.37 6.17
CA TYR A 254 15.21 0.06 6.80
C TYR A 254 14.72 -1.00 5.82
N LEU A 255 13.65 -0.72 5.07
CA LEU A 255 13.11 -1.64 4.07
C LEU A 255 14.16 -2.04 3.03
N LEU A 256 14.89 -1.07 2.49
CA LEU A 256 15.92 -1.32 1.48
C LEU A 256 17.10 -2.12 2.04
N ALA A 257 17.57 -1.79 3.24
CA ALA A 257 18.65 -2.53 3.88
C ALA A 257 18.25 -3.98 4.20
N GLU A 258 17.06 -4.22 4.74
CA GLU A 258 16.55 -5.57 5.02
C GLU A 258 16.31 -6.38 3.73
N ALA A 259 16.05 -5.69 2.61
CA ALA A 259 15.93 -6.29 1.28
C ALA A 259 17.28 -6.54 0.59
N GLU A 260 18.39 -6.07 1.16
CA GLU A 260 19.73 -6.05 0.56
C GLU A 260 19.77 -5.22 -0.75
N LEU A 261 19.14 -4.05 -0.72
CA LEU A 261 18.96 -3.12 -1.85
C LEU A 261 19.46 -1.69 -1.56
N ASP A 262 20.30 -1.50 -0.54
CA ASP A 262 20.83 -0.20 -0.10
C ASP A 262 22.10 0.30 -0.85
#